data_AF-A0A1R2CBM5-F1
#
_entry.id   AF-A0A1R2CBM5-F1
#
_cell.length_a   1.000
_cell.length_b   1.000
_cell.length_c   1.000
_cell.angle_alpha   90.00
_cell.angle_beta   90.00
_cell.angle_gamma   90.00
#
_symmetry.space_group_name_H-M   'P 1'
#
loop_
_entity.id
_entity.type
_entity.pdbx_description
1 polymer ?
#
loop_
_entity_poly.entity_id
_entity_poly.type
_entity_poly.pdbx_seq_one_letter_code
_entity_poly.pdbx_strand_id
1 'polypeptide(L)'
;MERRLSISILNTETRSGGFLHRDYTVNHIQVYLFKILIDFSKEFTSYKRFSELHEFANTIKHRGEKKGIYLSEFPQKQMLTSSKIVRFRKEVMQNWFRELCQCGRFEKKLCQFFDINFKVLYEKAPLIEADDKKVLEFIRSMDEEGKNRLSVFKSFVENFLARRRNLSKEIIQKLLMRIMPLCNEKVLGGLALDFISKLTNREFYYNYEKAREEILVVPLTYIKSMHLEEYLLQKKHGDGQLQAYNLLNLFKAQDFSLHKNIITEILNNNTQAYELYENWDMLQNKKRPKSEILEIVRWNTMKNSEKIKCLYKYSKGQLEFDIEINVKGTKDRVLEVFTSPEERKKWDCKICKIENTENEYFFEYKAGKSKFSLLSALKVNEDERLMRILFEDKESRGFFSEVFIEQGVEDDKYSQKSYVSNGNIRTAASEEIEINSKLLESLRIRYKVMTAGDFIKVFKDDIIQESDDMISSLNRLVEMIENNGDSCCEYFEKKKGYFADACKRKFLRSTLEF
;
A
#
# COMPACT_ATOMS: atom_id res chain seq x y z
N MET A 1 13.91 -26.27 -18.02
CA MET A 1 14.75 -25.29 -18.74
C MET A 1 14.19 -23.91 -18.45
N GLU A 2 14.99 -23.02 -17.88
CA GLU A 2 14.60 -21.60 -17.75
C GLU A 2 14.41 -21.00 -19.15
N ARG A 3 13.31 -20.28 -19.37
CA ARG A 3 13.02 -19.64 -20.66
C ARG A 3 14.03 -18.51 -20.88
N ARG A 4 14.97 -18.72 -21.80
CA ARG A 4 16.00 -17.74 -22.16
C ARG A 4 15.56 -16.73 -23.21
N LEU A 5 14.60 -17.09 -24.06
CA LEU A 5 14.14 -16.26 -25.18
C LEU A 5 12.65 -15.95 -25.02
N SER A 6 12.30 -14.67 -25.12
CA SER A 6 10.91 -14.19 -25.17
C SER A 6 10.73 -13.26 -26.36
N ILE A 7 9.60 -13.38 -27.06
CA ILE A 7 9.28 -12.60 -28.25
C ILE A 7 7.89 -12.02 -28.08
N SER A 8 7.74 -10.72 -28.30
CA SER A 8 6.49 -10.00 -28.19
C SER A 8 6.28 -9.04 -29.36
N ILE A 9 5.04 -8.82 -29.77
CA ILE A 9 4.70 -7.86 -30.82
C ILE A 9 4.24 -6.56 -30.16
N LEU A 10 5.06 -5.52 -30.23
CA LEU A 10 4.75 -4.23 -29.63
C LEU A 10 3.66 -3.52 -30.44
N ASN A 11 3.92 -3.30 -31.73
CA ASN A 11 3.08 -2.49 -32.59
C ASN A 11 2.96 -3.07 -34.01
N THR A 12 1.96 -2.58 -34.74
CA THR A 12 1.80 -2.82 -36.17
C THR A 12 1.75 -1.49 -36.90
N GLU A 13 2.61 -1.33 -37.90
CA GLU A 13 2.71 -0.11 -38.71
C GLU A 13 2.33 -0.43 -40.15
N THR A 14 1.73 0.54 -40.82
CA THR A 14 1.50 0.50 -42.26
C THR A 14 2.53 1.42 -42.91
N ARG A 15 3.46 0.85 -43.68
CA ARG A 15 4.50 1.61 -44.39
C ARG A 15 4.17 1.68 -45.87
N SER A 16 4.39 2.84 -46.50
CA SER A 16 4.34 2.95 -47.96
C SER A 16 5.49 2.16 -48.56
N GLY A 17 5.20 1.23 -49.49
CA GLY A 17 6.24 0.55 -50.26
C GLY A 17 7.08 1.55 -51.06
N GLY A 18 8.39 1.32 -51.15
CA GLY A 18 9.31 2.16 -51.90
C GLY A 18 8.97 2.27 -53.39
N PHE A 19 9.36 3.40 -53.99
CA PHE A 19 8.96 3.98 -55.27
C PHE A 19 9.40 3.24 -56.55
N LEU A 20 9.80 1.98 -56.47
CA LEU A 20 10.34 1.25 -57.63
C LEU A 20 9.51 -0.01 -57.90
N HIS A 21 8.33 0.16 -58.48
CA HIS A 21 7.83 -0.63 -59.61
C HIS A 21 6.52 -0.01 -60.14
N ARG A 22 6.39 -0.08 -61.46
CA ARG A 22 5.46 0.59 -62.38
C ARG A 22 4.01 0.63 -61.89
N ASP A 23 3.36 1.75 -62.26
CA ASP A 23 1.92 2.04 -62.38
C ASP A 23 0.96 0.99 -61.80
N TYR A 24 0.06 1.47 -60.94
CA TYR A 24 -1.03 0.79 -60.22
C TYR A 24 -0.74 0.39 -58.76
N THR A 25 -1.49 1.05 -57.85
CA THR A 25 -1.63 0.86 -56.39
C THR A 25 -0.39 1.08 -55.53
N VAL A 26 -0.42 2.15 -54.71
CA VAL A 26 0.46 2.30 -53.53
C VAL A 26 0.16 1.13 -52.59
N ASN A 27 0.92 0.04 -52.73
CA ASN A 27 0.75 -1.13 -51.87
C ASN A 27 1.31 -0.79 -50.48
N HIS A 28 0.41 -0.39 -49.60
CA HIS A 28 0.66 -0.26 -48.19
C HIS A 28 1.11 -1.60 -47.60
N ILE A 29 2.34 -1.68 -47.11
CA ILE A 29 2.91 -2.89 -46.54
C ILE A 29 2.71 -2.85 -45.03
N GLN A 30 2.04 -3.87 -44.50
CA GLN A 30 1.91 -4.03 -43.07
C GLN A 30 3.17 -4.67 -42.46
N VAL A 31 3.72 -4.01 -41.44
CA VAL A 31 4.93 -4.41 -40.73
C VAL A 31 4.66 -4.56 -39.24
N TYR A 32 5.21 -5.59 -38.63
CA TYR A 32 5.06 -5.90 -37.20
C TYR A 32 6.38 -5.57 -36.49
N LEU A 33 6.31 -4.77 -35.42
CA LEU A 33 7.44 -4.48 -34.54
C LEU A 33 7.53 -5.53 -33.45
N PHE A 34 8.60 -6.31 -33.47
CA PHE A 34 8.93 -7.31 -32.48
C PHE A 34 9.91 -6.77 -31.46
N LYS A 35 9.68 -7.12 -30.19
CA LYS A 35 10.62 -7.01 -29.09
C LYS A 35 11.05 -8.42 -28.69
N ILE A 36 12.36 -8.68 -28.80
CA ILE A 36 13.00 -9.94 -28.46
C ILE A 36 13.85 -9.72 -27.20
N LEU A 37 13.60 -10.51 -26.16
CA LEU A 37 14.32 -10.48 -24.90
C LEU A 37 15.11 -11.77 -24.72
N ILE A 38 16.41 -11.63 -24.48
CA ILE A 38 17.33 -12.72 -24.16
C ILE A 38 17.79 -12.59 -22.71
N ASP A 39 17.58 -13.65 -21.92
CA ASP A 39 17.96 -13.77 -20.51
C ASP A 39 17.56 -12.55 -19.65
N PHE A 40 16.45 -11.90 -20.02
CA PHE A 40 15.88 -10.70 -19.38
C PHE A 40 16.80 -9.46 -19.32
N SER A 41 18.00 -9.56 -19.88
CA SER A 41 19.03 -8.52 -19.84
C SER A 41 19.16 -7.81 -21.18
N LYS A 42 19.16 -8.57 -22.29
CA LYS A 42 19.38 -8.05 -23.64
C LYS A 42 18.07 -7.92 -24.39
N GLU A 43 17.81 -6.72 -24.91
CA GLU A 43 16.63 -6.39 -25.70
C GLU A 43 17.02 -6.09 -27.15
N PHE A 44 16.29 -6.68 -28.09
CA PHE A 44 16.43 -6.42 -29.52
C PHE A 44 15.06 -6.05 -30.08
N THR A 45 15.04 -5.16 -31.05
CA THR A 45 13.84 -4.80 -31.79
C THR A 45 14.01 -5.13 -33.26
N SER A 46 12.99 -5.71 -33.88
CA SER A 46 13.03 -6.08 -35.29
C SER A 46 11.68 -5.84 -35.94
N TYR A 47 11.70 -5.35 -37.19
CA TYR A 47 10.52 -5.20 -38.02
C TYR A 47 10.43 -6.36 -39.01
N LYS A 48 9.27 -7.03 -39.10
CA LYS A 48 9.04 -8.11 -40.08
C LYS A 48 7.66 -7.97 -40.73
N ARG A 49 7.56 -8.24 -42.03
CA ARG A 49 6.28 -8.27 -42.76
C ARG A 49 5.55 -9.58 -42.51
N PHE A 50 4.23 -9.57 -42.70
CA PHE A 50 3.42 -10.79 -42.56
C PHE A 50 3.86 -11.90 -43.53
N SER A 51 4.29 -11.55 -44.75
CA SER A 51 4.78 -12.53 -45.73
C SER A 51 6.03 -13.26 -45.23
N GLU A 52 6.99 -12.54 -44.66
CA GLU A 52 8.23 -13.09 -44.10
C GLU A 52 7.93 -14.00 -42.90
N LEU A 53 7.00 -13.58 -42.04
CA LEU A 53 6.55 -14.37 -40.89
C LEU A 53 5.89 -15.68 -41.33
N HIS A 54 5.06 -15.63 -42.37
CA HIS A 54 4.40 -16.81 -42.92
C HIS A 54 5.38 -17.78 -43.58
N GLU A 55 6.38 -17.28 -44.30
CA GLU A 55 7.45 -18.09 -44.88
C GLU A 55 8.29 -18.76 -43.79
N PHE A 56 8.62 -18.01 -42.73
CA PHE A 56 9.29 -18.55 -41.56
C PHE A 56 8.47 -19.65 -40.88
N ALA A 57 7.18 -19.41 -40.62
CA ALA A 57 6.28 -20.37 -40.01
C ALA A 57 6.19 -21.68 -40.80
N ASN A 58 6.06 -21.61 -42.13
CA ASN A 58 6.09 -22.79 -43.00
C ASN A 58 7.43 -23.56 -42.88
N THR A 59 8.55 -22.83 -42.82
CA THR A 59 9.88 -23.42 -42.66
C THR A 59 10.06 -24.09 -41.30
N ILE A 60 9.42 -23.58 -40.24
CA ILE A 60 9.39 -24.19 -38.92
C ILE A 60 8.48 -25.41 -38.92
N LYS A 61 7.25 -25.32 -39.43
CA LYS A 61 6.29 -26.42 -39.53
C LYS A 61 6.90 -27.65 -40.21
N HIS A 62 7.45 -27.48 -41.42
CA HIS A 62 8.05 -28.58 -42.17
C HIS A 62 9.24 -29.25 -41.45
N ARG A 63 10.02 -28.48 -40.67
CA ARG A 63 11.13 -29.04 -39.86
C ARG A 63 10.67 -29.59 -38.51
N GLY A 64 9.58 -29.07 -37.96
CA GLY A 64 8.95 -29.55 -36.73
C GLY A 64 8.32 -30.91 -36.93
N GLU A 65 7.57 -31.10 -38.00
CA GLU A 65 7.00 -32.40 -38.39
C GLU A 65 8.07 -33.48 -38.50
N LYS A 66 9.20 -33.17 -39.16
CA LYS A 66 10.37 -34.07 -39.26
C LYS A 66 11.02 -34.43 -37.92
N LYS A 67 10.74 -33.67 -36.86
CA LYS A 67 11.27 -33.83 -35.50
C LYS A 67 10.21 -34.22 -34.48
N GLY A 68 8.99 -34.53 -34.91
CA GLY A 68 7.86 -34.86 -34.02
C GLY A 68 7.36 -33.69 -33.16
N ILE A 69 7.60 -32.44 -33.59
CA ILE A 69 7.17 -31.24 -32.88
C ILE A 69 5.97 -30.63 -33.61
N TYR A 70 4.85 -30.50 -32.90
CA TYR A 70 3.62 -29.91 -33.40
C TYR A 70 3.36 -28.58 -32.68
N LEU A 71 3.31 -27.50 -33.45
CA LEU A 71 2.94 -26.15 -32.98
C LEU A 71 1.52 -25.84 -33.43
N SER A 72 0.86 -24.89 -32.77
CA SER A 72 -0.42 -24.35 -33.23
C SER A 72 -0.35 -23.82 -34.68
N GLU A 73 -1.52 -23.71 -35.31
CA GLU A 73 -1.60 -23.19 -36.68
C GLU A 73 -1.20 -21.70 -36.74
N PHE A 74 -0.37 -21.37 -37.73
CA PHE A 74 -0.03 -19.98 -38.03
C PHE A 74 -1.18 -19.32 -38.83
N PRO A 75 -1.49 -18.04 -38.60
CA PRO A 75 -2.56 -17.38 -39.33
C PRO A 75 -2.31 -17.38 -40.84
N GLN A 76 -3.33 -17.72 -41.62
CA GLN A 76 -3.26 -17.79 -43.07
C GLN A 76 -3.21 -16.40 -43.72
N LYS A 77 -2.61 -16.33 -44.92
CA LYS A 77 -2.70 -15.15 -45.79
C LYS A 77 -4.16 -14.96 -46.21
N GLN A 78 -4.70 -13.77 -45.98
CA GLN A 78 -6.04 -13.37 -46.44
C GLN A 78 -5.89 -12.23 -47.46
N MET A 79 -6.73 -12.24 -48.49
CA MET A 79 -6.71 -11.27 -49.61
C MET A 79 -6.96 -9.83 -49.16
N LEU A 80 -7.80 -9.63 -48.13
CA LEU A 80 -8.15 -8.31 -47.61
C LEU A 80 -7.53 -8.08 -46.24
N THR A 81 -6.97 -6.89 -46.00
CA THR A 81 -6.42 -6.49 -44.71
C THR A 81 -7.35 -5.48 -44.05
N SER A 82 -8.02 -5.88 -42.96
CA SER A 82 -8.79 -4.98 -42.09
C SER A 82 -8.14 -4.88 -40.73
N SER A 83 -8.39 -3.80 -39.99
CA SER A 83 -7.86 -3.62 -38.62
C SER A 83 -8.25 -4.77 -37.68
N LYS A 84 -9.43 -5.37 -37.86
CA LYS A 84 -9.87 -6.57 -37.13
C LYS A 84 -8.97 -7.79 -37.43
N ILE A 85 -8.66 -8.01 -38.70
CA ILE A 85 -7.75 -9.09 -39.16
C ILE A 85 -6.35 -8.88 -38.60
N VAL A 86 -5.87 -7.63 -38.60
CA VAL A 86 -4.56 -7.27 -38.01
C VAL A 86 -4.49 -7.60 -36.53
N ARG A 87 -5.51 -7.23 -35.77
CA ARG A 87 -5.58 -7.51 -34.32
C ARG A 87 -5.61 -9.01 -34.05
N PHE A 88 -6.46 -9.75 -34.78
CA PHE A 88 -6.52 -11.21 -34.69
C PHE A 88 -5.17 -11.87 -35.00
N ARG A 89 -4.53 -11.48 -36.11
CA ARG A 89 -3.20 -11.98 -36.50
C ARG A 89 -2.16 -11.71 -35.42
N LYS A 90 -2.14 -10.51 -34.86
CA LYS A 90 -1.20 -10.15 -33.78
C LYS A 90 -1.33 -11.12 -32.61
N GLU A 91 -2.55 -11.40 -32.15
CA GLU A 91 -2.81 -12.29 -31.02
C GLU A 91 -2.37 -13.74 -31.31
N VAL A 92 -2.78 -14.30 -32.46
CA VAL A 92 -2.42 -15.67 -32.84
C VAL A 92 -0.91 -15.81 -33.02
N MET A 93 -0.26 -14.86 -33.70
CA MET A 93 1.19 -14.88 -33.87
C MET A 93 1.94 -14.78 -32.55
N GLN A 94 1.45 -13.95 -31.62
CA GLN A 94 2.09 -13.80 -30.32
C GLN A 94 2.03 -15.09 -29.50
N ASN A 95 0.91 -15.82 -29.56
CA ASN A 95 0.79 -17.14 -28.96
C ASN A 95 1.69 -18.16 -29.65
N TRP A 96 1.74 -18.15 -30.99
CA TRP A 96 2.59 -19.05 -31.76
C TRP A 96 4.09 -18.87 -31.44
N PHE A 97 4.57 -17.62 -31.37
CA PHE A 97 5.96 -17.35 -30.95
C PHE A 97 6.23 -17.76 -29.51
N ARG A 98 5.24 -17.64 -28.62
CA ARG A 98 5.35 -18.11 -27.24
C ARG A 98 5.55 -19.62 -27.19
N GLU A 99 4.74 -20.39 -27.93
CA GLU A 99 4.90 -21.85 -28.06
C GLU A 99 6.26 -22.22 -28.66
N LEU A 100 6.67 -21.51 -29.72
CA LEU A 100 7.95 -21.75 -30.38
C LEU A 100 9.15 -21.50 -29.45
N CYS A 101 9.12 -20.44 -28.64
CA CYS A 101 10.15 -20.16 -27.66
C CYS A 101 10.18 -21.21 -26.53
N GLN A 102 9.00 -21.69 -26.09
CA GLN A 102 8.90 -22.75 -25.08
C GLN A 102 9.48 -24.08 -25.56
N CYS A 103 9.40 -24.37 -26.86
CA CYS A 103 9.97 -25.58 -27.44
C CYS A 103 11.51 -25.62 -27.35
N GLY A 104 12.20 -24.48 -27.42
CA GLY A 104 13.67 -24.36 -27.37
C GLY A 104 14.43 -24.98 -28.56
N ARG A 105 13.79 -25.79 -29.40
CA ARG A 105 14.45 -26.53 -30.51
C ARG A 105 14.78 -25.68 -31.73
N PHE A 106 14.24 -24.47 -31.82
CA PHE A 106 14.35 -23.58 -32.98
C PHE A 106 15.05 -22.25 -32.70
N GLU A 107 15.70 -22.11 -31.54
CA GLU A 107 16.36 -20.87 -31.10
C GLU A 107 17.35 -20.29 -32.12
N LYS A 108 18.17 -21.14 -32.77
CA LYS A 108 19.11 -20.70 -33.82
C LYS A 108 18.41 -20.04 -35.00
N LYS A 109 17.31 -20.65 -35.44
CA LYS A 109 16.52 -20.13 -36.55
C LYS A 109 15.77 -18.86 -36.17
N LEU A 110 15.25 -18.80 -34.95
CA LEU A 110 14.63 -17.60 -34.41
C LEU A 110 15.63 -16.44 -34.39
N CYS A 111 16.83 -16.65 -33.85
CA CYS A 111 17.86 -15.63 -33.85
C CYS A 111 18.22 -15.19 -35.27
N GLN A 112 18.44 -16.12 -36.20
CA GLN A 112 18.71 -15.80 -37.60
C GLN A 112 17.57 -15.00 -38.26
N PHE A 113 16.31 -15.37 -37.99
CA PHE A 113 15.17 -14.68 -38.57
C PHE A 113 15.01 -13.25 -38.06
N PHE A 114 15.39 -13.00 -36.80
CA PHE A 114 15.38 -11.67 -36.19
C PHE A 114 16.73 -10.94 -36.29
N ASP A 115 17.66 -11.44 -37.10
CA ASP A 115 18.98 -10.85 -37.31
C ASP A 115 19.81 -10.70 -36.01
N ILE A 116 19.58 -11.60 -35.04
CA ILE A 116 20.29 -11.66 -33.76
C ILE A 116 21.44 -12.66 -33.86
N ASN A 117 22.63 -12.28 -33.38
CA ASN A 117 23.77 -13.19 -33.30
C ASN A 117 23.46 -14.33 -32.32
N PHE A 118 23.35 -15.56 -32.83
CA PHE A 118 23.02 -16.75 -32.03
C PHE A 118 23.97 -17.00 -30.85
N LYS A 119 25.24 -16.55 -30.94
CA LYS A 119 26.21 -16.68 -29.84
C LYS A 119 25.74 -15.96 -28.56
N VAL A 120 24.91 -14.93 -28.69
CA VAL A 120 24.36 -14.15 -27.57
C VAL A 120 23.55 -15.01 -26.59
N LEU A 121 22.97 -16.14 -27.04
CA LEU A 121 22.24 -17.08 -26.17
C LEU A 121 23.16 -17.95 -25.27
N TYR A 122 24.45 -18.01 -25.59
CA TYR A 122 25.46 -18.83 -24.90
C TYR A 122 26.54 -17.99 -24.22
N GLU A 123 26.56 -16.69 -24.45
CA GLU A 123 27.31 -15.77 -23.61
C GLU A 123 26.84 -15.96 -22.16
N LYS A 124 27.78 -16.02 -21.21
CA LYS A 124 27.42 -16.09 -19.79
C LYS A 124 26.44 -14.95 -19.53
N ALA A 125 25.22 -15.30 -19.12
CA ALA A 125 24.28 -14.31 -18.64
C ALA A 125 25.02 -13.46 -17.59
N PRO A 126 24.87 -12.12 -17.62
CA PRO A 126 25.37 -11.28 -16.54
C PRO A 126 24.94 -11.90 -15.21
N LEU A 127 25.78 -11.84 -14.18
CA LEU A 127 25.42 -12.37 -12.87
C LEU A 127 24.31 -11.46 -12.31
N ILE A 128 23.05 -11.79 -12.60
CA ILE A 128 21.89 -11.02 -12.13
C ILE A 128 21.69 -11.39 -10.66
N GLU A 129 21.78 -10.39 -9.78
CA GLU A 129 21.55 -10.55 -8.35
C GLU A 129 20.13 -11.07 -8.06
N ALA A 130 19.95 -11.76 -6.93
CA ALA A 130 18.68 -12.38 -6.60
C ALA A 130 17.52 -11.38 -6.48
N ASP A 131 17.80 -10.14 -6.08
CA ASP A 131 16.79 -9.08 -6.00
C ASP A 131 16.44 -8.49 -7.37
N ASP A 132 17.42 -8.35 -8.25
CA ASP A 132 17.20 -7.96 -9.64
C ASP A 132 16.29 -8.97 -10.36
N LYS A 133 16.49 -10.28 -10.13
CA LYS A 133 15.62 -11.33 -10.67
C LYS A 133 14.16 -11.18 -10.25
N LYS A 134 13.89 -10.87 -8.98
CA LYS A 134 12.51 -10.70 -8.47
C LYS A 134 11.81 -9.50 -9.12
N VAL A 135 12.54 -8.42 -9.38
CA VAL A 135 12.00 -7.26 -10.09
C VAL A 135 11.66 -7.62 -11.54
N LEU A 136 12.54 -8.36 -12.21
CA LEU A 136 12.28 -8.84 -13.58
C LEU A 136 11.09 -9.80 -13.66
N GLU A 137 10.95 -10.70 -12.69
CA GLU A 137 9.78 -11.59 -12.56
C GLU A 137 8.49 -10.80 -12.37
N PHE A 138 8.50 -9.78 -11.50
CA PHE A 138 7.37 -8.88 -11.33
C PHE A 138 6.98 -8.17 -12.64
N ILE A 139 7.96 -7.61 -13.36
CA ILE A 139 7.71 -6.96 -14.65
C ILE A 139 7.04 -7.94 -15.62
N ARG A 140 7.50 -9.19 -15.67
CA ARG A 140 6.89 -10.24 -16.49
C ARG A 140 5.46 -10.56 -16.07
N SER A 141 5.22 -10.77 -14.77
CA SER A 141 3.88 -11.07 -14.27
C SER A 141 2.88 -9.95 -14.56
N MET A 142 3.35 -8.69 -14.53
CA MET A 142 2.56 -7.52 -14.90
C MET A 142 2.20 -7.47 -16.40
N ASP A 143 2.97 -8.13 -17.27
CA ASP A 143 2.69 -8.25 -18.72
C ASP A 143 1.80 -9.46 -19.05
N GLU A 144 1.86 -10.52 -18.26
CA GLU A 144 1.14 -11.78 -18.51
C GLU A 144 -0.28 -11.81 -17.89
N GLU A 145 -0.48 -11.21 -16.72
CA GLU A 145 -1.73 -11.33 -15.97
C GLU A 145 -2.70 -10.16 -16.18
N GLY A 146 -3.53 -10.18 -17.24
CA GLY A 146 -4.42 -9.06 -17.57
C GLY A 146 -5.40 -8.59 -16.47
N LYS A 147 -6.07 -9.51 -15.75
CA LYS A 147 -7.11 -9.17 -14.74
C LYS A 147 -6.60 -9.05 -13.30
N ASN A 148 -5.42 -9.60 -12.98
CA ASN A 148 -4.88 -9.66 -11.62
C ASN A 148 -3.76 -8.65 -11.33
N ARG A 149 -3.46 -7.73 -12.26
CA ARG A 149 -2.38 -6.74 -12.15
C ARG A 149 -2.37 -5.99 -10.81
N LEU A 150 -3.53 -5.65 -10.24
CA LEU A 150 -3.62 -4.98 -8.94
C LEU A 150 -3.09 -5.83 -7.79
N SER A 151 -3.46 -7.11 -7.73
CA SER A 151 -2.99 -8.03 -6.70
C SER A 151 -1.48 -8.26 -6.83
N VAL A 152 -1.01 -8.50 -8.05
CA VAL A 152 0.42 -8.66 -8.36
C VAL A 152 1.21 -7.42 -7.95
N PHE A 153 0.70 -6.23 -8.27
CA PHE A 153 1.35 -4.97 -7.91
C PHE A 153 1.39 -4.75 -6.40
N LYS A 154 0.26 -4.92 -5.69
CA LYS A 154 0.21 -4.79 -4.22
C LYS A 154 1.19 -5.75 -3.53
N SER A 155 1.13 -7.02 -3.90
CA SER A 155 2.02 -8.04 -3.34
C SER A 155 3.49 -7.73 -3.63
N PHE A 156 3.81 -7.25 -4.84
CA PHE A 156 5.15 -6.80 -5.16
C PHE A 156 5.59 -5.63 -4.27
N VAL A 157 4.78 -4.58 -4.15
CA VAL A 157 5.11 -3.39 -3.35
C VAL A 157 5.37 -3.76 -1.89
N GLU A 158 4.47 -4.54 -1.27
CA GLU A 158 4.61 -5.02 0.10
C GLU A 158 5.90 -5.82 0.28
N ASN A 159 6.14 -6.80 -0.59
CA ASN A 159 7.35 -7.63 -0.54
C ASN A 159 8.62 -6.84 -0.86
N PHE A 160 8.53 -5.83 -1.74
CA PHE A 160 9.66 -5.02 -2.17
C PHE A 160 10.14 -4.14 -1.03
N LEU A 161 9.22 -3.41 -0.39
CA LEU A 161 9.51 -2.45 0.68
C LEU A 161 9.76 -3.11 2.04
N ALA A 162 9.28 -4.33 2.27
CA ALA A 162 9.51 -5.06 3.54
C ALA A 162 10.98 -5.44 3.78
N ARG A 163 11.87 -5.32 2.79
CA ARG A 163 13.29 -5.69 2.92
C ARG A 163 14.18 -4.64 2.28
N ARG A 164 15.39 -4.48 2.82
CA ARG A 164 16.43 -3.68 2.16
C ARG A 164 16.92 -4.43 0.93
N ARG A 165 16.66 -3.87 -0.25
CA ARG A 165 17.02 -4.48 -1.55
C ARG A 165 18.05 -3.63 -2.27
N ASN A 166 19.10 -4.28 -2.74
CA ASN A 166 20.08 -3.66 -3.63
C ASN A 166 19.69 -3.99 -5.08
N LEU A 167 19.47 -2.96 -5.89
CA LEU A 167 19.15 -3.13 -7.31
C LEU A 167 20.23 -2.50 -8.16
N SER A 168 20.54 -3.11 -9.30
CA SER A 168 21.38 -2.49 -10.33
C SER A 168 20.68 -1.30 -11.00
N LYS A 169 21.45 -0.38 -11.60
CA LYS A 169 20.92 0.85 -12.23
C LYS A 169 19.96 0.50 -13.36
N GLU A 170 20.36 -0.46 -14.19
CA GLU A 170 19.57 -0.94 -15.33
C GLU A 170 18.22 -1.53 -14.90
N ILE A 171 18.16 -2.19 -13.75
CA ILE A 171 16.92 -2.80 -13.25
C ILE A 171 15.98 -1.77 -12.63
N ILE A 172 16.53 -0.77 -11.93
CA ILE A 172 15.74 0.38 -11.46
C ILE A 172 15.12 1.10 -12.67
N GLN A 173 15.90 1.34 -13.73
CA GLN A 173 15.40 2.00 -14.92
C GLN A 173 14.28 1.19 -15.59
N LYS A 174 14.46 -0.14 -15.76
CA LYS A 174 13.41 -1.04 -16.28
C LYS A 174 12.15 -1.02 -15.41
N LEU A 175 12.30 -0.98 -14.08
CA LEU A 175 11.20 -0.88 -13.15
C LEU A 175 10.45 0.45 -13.30
N LEU A 176 11.15 1.58 -13.32
CA LEU A 176 10.57 2.90 -13.49
C LEU A 176 9.80 3.02 -14.82
N MET A 177 10.41 2.60 -15.94
CA MET A 177 9.76 2.61 -17.26
C MET A 177 8.51 1.73 -17.30
N ARG A 178 8.43 0.69 -16.46
CA ARG A 178 7.24 -0.15 -16.35
C ARG A 178 6.15 0.48 -15.48
N ILE A 179 6.51 1.16 -14.40
CA ILE A 179 5.56 1.68 -13.40
C ILE A 179 5.02 3.06 -13.77
N MET A 180 5.83 3.94 -14.36
CA MET A 180 5.41 5.31 -14.71
C MET A 180 4.11 5.35 -15.53
N PRO A 181 3.92 4.55 -16.60
CA PRO A 181 2.67 4.54 -17.36
C PRO A 181 1.45 4.09 -16.55
N LEU A 182 1.66 3.33 -15.47
CA LEU A 182 0.58 2.82 -14.61
C LEU A 182 -0.06 3.94 -13.78
N CYS A 183 0.62 5.07 -13.59
CA CYS A 183 0.08 6.23 -12.87
C CYS A 183 -1.20 6.74 -13.55
N ASN A 184 -1.29 6.67 -14.88
CA ASN A 184 -2.50 7.08 -15.58
C ASN A 184 -3.66 6.05 -15.50
N GLU A 185 -3.43 4.85 -14.97
CA GLU A 185 -4.47 3.83 -14.89
C GLU A 185 -5.46 4.14 -13.75
N LYS A 186 -6.77 3.99 -14.04
CA LYS A 186 -7.84 4.24 -13.05
C LYS A 186 -7.74 3.39 -11.79
N VAL A 187 -7.16 2.19 -11.86
CA VAL A 187 -7.12 1.23 -10.73
C VAL A 187 -5.76 1.25 -10.03
N LEU A 188 -4.66 1.39 -10.79
CA LEU A 188 -3.30 1.32 -10.26
C LEU A 188 -2.69 2.69 -9.96
N GLY A 189 -3.29 3.77 -10.49
CA GLY A 189 -2.64 5.07 -10.57
C GLY A 189 -2.10 5.61 -9.26
N GLY A 190 -2.94 5.67 -8.22
CA GLY A 190 -2.50 6.13 -6.90
C GLY A 190 -1.38 5.26 -6.29
N LEU A 191 -1.48 3.94 -6.43
CA LEU A 191 -0.51 2.98 -5.89
C LEU A 191 0.83 3.05 -6.64
N ALA A 192 0.80 3.25 -7.96
CA ALA A 192 1.99 3.41 -8.78
C ALA A 192 2.75 4.70 -8.43
N LEU A 193 2.02 5.82 -8.28
CA LEU A 193 2.59 7.10 -7.89
C LEU A 193 3.19 7.05 -6.48
N ASP A 194 2.47 6.44 -5.52
CA ASP A 194 2.95 6.22 -4.15
C ASP A 194 4.22 5.37 -4.15
N PHE A 195 4.27 4.28 -4.92
CA PHE A 195 5.46 3.44 -5.00
C PHE A 195 6.68 4.19 -5.57
N ILE A 196 6.52 4.98 -6.64
CA ILE A 196 7.61 5.80 -7.19
C ILE A 196 8.08 6.85 -6.17
N SER A 197 7.14 7.49 -5.46
CA SER A 197 7.45 8.44 -4.39
C SER A 197 8.23 7.77 -3.25
N LYS A 198 7.88 6.53 -2.87
CA LYS A 198 8.60 5.76 -1.85
C LYS A 198 9.98 5.32 -2.33
N LEU A 199 10.11 4.90 -3.59
CA LEU A 199 11.38 4.49 -4.18
C LEU A 199 12.40 5.64 -4.18
N THR A 200 11.94 6.88 -4.32
CA THR A 200 12.77 8.09 -4.34
C THR A 200 12.90 8.77 -2.97
N ASN A 201 12.43 8.14 -1.89
CA ASN A 201 12.45 8.69 -0.54
C ASN A 201 13.27 7.82 0.42
N ARG A 202 14.18 8.46 1.15
CA ARG A 202 15.07 7.87 2.16
C ARG A 202 14.33 7.09 3.24
N GLU A 203 13.13 7.51 3.60
CA GLU A 203 12.33 6.86 4.64
C GLU A 203 11.87 5.46 4.24
N PHE A 204 11.74 5.18 2.93
CA PHE A 204 11.12 3.95 2.44
C PHE A 204 12.06 3.04 1.65
N TYR A 205 13.08 3.58 0.99
CA TYR A 205 14.01 2.78 0.20
C TYR A 205 15.48 3.06 0.55
N TYR A 206 16.22 1.99 0.85
CA TYR A 206 17.63 2.06 1.26
C TYR A 206 18.53 2.73 0.20
N ASN A 207 18.33 2.40 -1.08
CA ASN A 207 19.09 2.96 -2.20
C ASN A 207 18.32 4.07 -2.94
N TYR A 208 17.57 4.89 -2.21
CA TYR A 208 16.75 5.95 -2.81
C TYR A 208 17.56 6.94 -3.66
N GLU A 209 18.82 7.24 -3.30
CA GLU A 209 19.67 8.13 -4.12
C GLU A 209 19.92 7.54 -5.50
N LYS A 210 20.20 6.23 -5.58
CA LYS A 210 20.36 5.54 -6.86
C LYS A 210 19.06 5.59 -7.68
N ALA A 211 17.90 5.43 -7.03
CA ALA A 211 16.62 5.58 -7.71
C ALA A 211 16.33 7.01 -8.18
N ARG A 212 16.78 8.03 -7.43
CA ARG A 212 16.72 9.43 -7.85
C ARG A 212 17.64 9.72 -9.03
N GLU A 213 18.84 9.17 -9.07
CA GLU A 213 19.70 9.30 -10.25
C GLU A 213 19.03 8.69 -11.48
N GLU A 214 18.48 7.48 -11.34
CA GLU A 214 17.85 6.78 -12.46
C GLU A 214 16.55 7.44 -12.92
N ILE A 215 15.73 8.02 -12.03
CA ILE A 215 14.48 8.70 -12.43
C ILE A 215 14.75 9.93 -13.30
N LEU A 216 15.87 10.62 -13.06
CA LEU A 216 16.25 11.83 -13.78
C LEU A 216 16.75 11.55 -15.19
N VAL A 217 17.21 10.33 -15.49
CA VAL A 217 17.66 9.91 -16.83
C VAL A 217 16.58 9.14 -17.60
N VAL A 218 15.38 8.96 -17.03
CA VAL A 218 14.26 8.35 -17.76
C VAL A 218 13.81 9.27 -18.90
N PRO A 219 13.52 8.74 -20.11
CA PRO A 219 13.02 9.56 -21.21
C PRO A 219 11.73 10.30 -20.84
N LEU A 220 11.65 11.57 -21.23
CA LEU A 220 10.54 12.47 -20.92
C LEU A 220 9.16 11.91 -21.31
N THR A 221 9.10 11.08 -22.35
CA THR A 221 7.87 10.38 -22.78
C THR A 221 7.25 9.53 -21.68
N TYR A 222 8.06 8.84 -20.87
CA TYR A 222 7.57 8.04 -19.74
C TYR A 222 7.15 8.92 -18.56
N ILE A 223 7.88 9.99 -18.29
CA ILE A 223 7.53 10.94 -17.22
C ILE A 223 6.18 11.60 -17.55
N LYS A 224 5.97 12.06 -18.78
CA LYS A 224 4.68 12.62 -19.25
C LYS A 224 3.53 11.62 -19.18
N SER A 225 3.82 10.33 -19.39
CA SER A 225 2.81 9.27 -19.27
C SER A 225 2.26 9.10 -17.85
N MET A 226 2.90 9.69 -16.85
CA MET A 226 2.40 9.69 -15.48
C MET A 226 1.21 10.61 -15.27
N HIS A 227 0.98 11.59 -16.15
CA HIS A 227 -0.09 12.60 -16.03
C HIS A 227 -0.08 13.33 -14.68
N LEU A 228 1.10 13.80 -14.23
CA LEU A 228 1.26 14.49 -12.95
C LEU A 228 0.36 15.73 -12.82
N GLU A 229 0.00 16.37 -13.93
CA GLU A 229 -0.94 17.48 -13.96
C GLU A 229 -2.33 17.11 -13.41
N GLU A 230 -2.79 15.88 -13.64
CA GLU A 230 -4.10 15.43 -13.18
C GLU A 230 -4.11 15.20 -11.66
N TYR A 231 -2.98 14.76 -11.09
CA TYR A 231 -2.80 14.60 -9.65
C TYR A 231 -2.69 15.95 -8.95
N LEU A 232 -1.91 16.88 -9.51
CA LEU A 232 -1.83 18.25 -9.01
C LEU A 232 -3.20 18.93 -8.98
N LEU A 233 -3.99 18.77 -10.04
CA LEU A 233 -5.34 19.33 -10.12
C LEU A 233 -6.41 18.49 -9.38
N GLN A 234 -6.02 17.40 -8.73
CA GLN A 234 -6.91 16.45 -8.04
C GLN A 234 -8.04 15.90 -8.95
N LYS A 235 -7.84 15.87 -10.27
CA LYS A 235 -8.80 15.33 -11.25
C LYS A 235 -8.87 13.81 -11.22
N LYS A 236 -7.77 13.16 -10.83
CA LYS A 236 -7.66 11.71 -10.61
C LYS A 236 -6.97 11.46 -9.26
N HIS A 237 -7.46 10.47 -8.51
CA HIS A 237 -6.84 9.96 -7.27
C HIS A 237 -6.42 11.08 -6.30
N GLY A 238 -7.40 11.63 -5.57
CA GLY A 238 -7.27 12.87 -4.77
C GLY A 238 -6.12 12.91 -3.74
N ASP A 239 -5.58 11.76 -3.36
CA ASP A 239 -4.54 11.63 -2.33
C ASP A 239 -3.09 11.67 -2.88
N GLY A 240 -2.90 11.93 -4.18
CA GLY A 240 -1.59 11.89 -4.87
C GLY A 240 -0.90 13.24 -5.10
N GLN A 241 -1.50 14.35 -4.63
CA GLN A 241 -1.07 15.70 -4.99
C GLN A 241 0.35 16.04 -4.47
N LEU A 242 0.65 15.67 -3.23
CA LEU A 242 1.95 15.91 -2.60
C LEU A 242 3.05 15.06 -3.24
N GLN A 243 2.74 13.82 -3.60
CA GLN A 243 3.67 12.91 -4.28
C GLN A 243 4.02 13.45 -5.67
N ALA A 244 3.03 13.93 -6.42
CA ALA A 244 3.25 14.59 -7.71
C ALA A 244 4.12 15.85 -7.55
N TYR A 245 3.85 16.69 -6.56
CA TYR A 245 4.64 17.88 -6.25
C TYR A 245 6.10 17.54 -5.91
N ASN A 246 6.32 16.55 -5.04
CA ASN A 246 7.67 16.14 -4.64
C ASN A 246 8.48 15.57 -5.82
N LEU A 247 7.83 14.80 -6.71
CA LEU A 247 8.48 14.31 -7.92
C LEU A 247 8.87 15.45 -8.87
N LEU A 248 8.02 16.47 -9.04
CA LEU A 248 8.35 17.66 -9.84
C LEU A 248 9.53 18.43 -9.25
N ASN A 249 9.64 18.51 -7.93
CA ASN A 249 10.79 19.12 -7.26
C ASN A 249 12.09 18.33 -7.50
N LEU A 250 12.03 17.00 -7.64
CA LEU A 250 13.20 16.23 -8.05
C LEU A 250 13.67 16.62 -9.45
N PHE A 251 12.75 16.76 -10.42
CA PHE A 251 13.08 17.20 -11.78
C PHE A 251 13.55 18.67 -11.83
N LYS A 252 13.10 19.51 -10.91
CA LYS A 252 13.56 20.89 -10.74
C LYS A 252 14.96 21.01 -10.14
N ALA A 253 15.55 19.98 -9.56
CA ALA A 253 16.86 20.11 -8.92
C ALA A 253 18.06 20.10 -9.91
N GLN A 254 17.83 19.79 -11.20
CA GLN A 254 18.91 19.35 -12.09
C GLN A 254 19.53 20.42 -13.03
N ASP A 255 18.89 21.56 -13.30
CA ASP A 255 19.44 22.56 -14.25
C ASP A 255 18.74 23.96 -14.24
N PHE A 256 19.32 24.92 -13.49
CA PHE A 256 18.72 26.23 -13.13
C PHE A 256 18.20 27.08 -14.31
N SER A 257 18.67 26.85 -15.53
CA SER A 257 18.39 27.70 -16.70
C SER A 257 17.27 27.22 -17.64
N LEU A 258 16.84 25.95 -17.53
CA LEU A 258 15.85 25.32 -18.45
C LEU A 258 14.56 24.84 -17.75
N HIS A 259 14.44 25.06 -16.44
CA HIS A 259 13.39 24.50 -15.59
C HIS A 259 11.95 24.78 -16.02
N LYS A 260 11.67 26.00 -16.46
CA LYS A 260 10.29 26.37 -16.84
C LYS A 260 9.79 25.54 -18.00
N ASN A 261 10.64 25.31 -19.01
CA ASN A 261 10.26 24.57 -20.21
C ASN A 261 10.07 23.08 -19.89
N ILE A 262 10.98 22.50 -19.11
CA ILE A 262 10.94 21.07 -18.77
C ILE A 262 9.73 20.74 -17.89
N ILE A 263 9.46 21.51 -16.83
CA ILE A 263 8.31 21.27 -15.95
C ILE A 263 6.99 21.47 -16.70
N THR A 264 6.90 22.51 -17.52
CA THR A 264 5.71 22.73 -18.37
C THR A 264 5.49 21.55 -19.31
N GLU A 265 6.56 21.01 -19.89
CA GLU A 265 6.47 19.85 -20.77
C GLU A 265 6.08 18.55 -20.03
N ILE A 266 6.63 18.32 -18.83
CA ILE A 266 6.26 17.21 -17.94
C ILE A 266 4.76 17.28 -17.59
N LEU A 267 4.24 18.48 -17.33
CA LEU A 267 2.84 18.75 -17.03
C LEU A 267 1.96 18.83 -18.29
N ASN A 268 2.41 18.26 -19.41
CA ASN A 268 1.66 18.21 -20.67
C ASN A 268 1.18 19.59 -21.16
N ASN A 269 1.98 20.64 -20.93
CA ASN A 269 1.66 22.04 -21.23
C ASN A 269 0.38 22.55 -20.55
N ASN A 270 0.01 21.96 -19.42
CA ASN A 270 -1.15 22.38 -18.63
C ASN A 270 -0.80 23.60 -17.77
N THR A 271 -1.21 24.78 -18.22
CA THR A 271 -0.94 26.05 -17.56
C THR A 271 -1.52 26.12 -16.15
N GLN A 272 -2.72 25.57 -15.92
CA GLN A 272 -3.36 25.55 -14.59
C GLN A 272 -2.57 24.72 -13.59
N ALA A 273 -2.11 23.53 -14.00
CA ALA A 273 -1.29 22.67 -13.15
C ALA A 273 0.08 23.30 -12.86
N TYR A 274 0.68 23.95 -13.86
CA TYR A 274 1.94 24.66 -13.70
C TYR A 274 1.82 25.84 -12.72
N GLU A 275 0.76 26.65 -12.84
CA GLU A 275 0.46 27.73 -11.90
C GLU A 275 0.27 27.22 -10.48
N LEU A 276 -0.39 26.07 -10.31
CA LEU A 276 -0.58 25.44 -9.00
C LEU A 276 0.76 24.97 -8.41
N TYR A 277 1.63 24.40 -9.23
CA TYR A 277 2.96 23.94 -8.84
C TYR A 277 3.88 25.11 -8.43
N GLU A 278 3.96 26.16 -9.24
CA GLU A 278 4.81 27.33 -8.95
C GLU A 278 4.33 28.09 -7.69
N ASN A 279 3.02 28.16 -7.51
CA ASN A 279 2.45 28.82 -6.34
C ASN A 279 2.27 27.87 -5.16
N TRP A 280 2.81 26.64 -5.18
CA TRP A 280 2.57 25.64 -4.14
C TRP A 280 2.89 26.17 -2.75
N ASP A 281 4.07 26.77 -2.58
CA ASP A 281 4.50 27.36 -1.30
C ASP A 281 3.65 28.60 -0.92
N MET A 282 3.18 29.37 -1.91
CA MET A 282 2.28 30.49 -1.68
C MET A 282 0.83 30.07 -1.41
N LEU A 283 0.39 28.89 -1.86
CA LEU A 283 -0.91 28.29 -1.57
C LEU A 283 -0.93 27.59 -0.20
N GLN A 284 0.25 27.15 0.27
CA GLN A 284 0.48 26.73 1.66
C GLN A 284 0.58 27.94 2.60
N ASN A 285 1.20 29.05 2.16
CA ASN A 285 1.44 30.27 2.97
C ASN A 285 0.36 31.35 2.89
N LYS A 286 -0.47 31.39 1.84
CA LYS A 286 -1.76 32.08 1.93
C LYS A 286 -2.52 31.30 2.98
N LYS A 287 -2.63 31.88 4.18
CA LYS A 287 -3.66 31.53 5.14
C LYS A 287 -4.94 31.42 4.33
N ARG A 288 -5.31 30.19 3.99
CA ARG A 288 -6.68 29.88 3.68
C ARG A 288 -7.44 30.56 4.83
N PRO A 289 -8.51 31.34 4.59
CA PRO A 289 -9.54 31.32 5.63
C PRO A 289 -9.73 29.84 5.93
N LYS A 290 -9.81 29.43 7.19
CA LYS A 290 -10.09 28.04 7.53
C LYS A 290 -11.46 27.65 6.94
N SER A 291 -11.61 27.58 5.62
CA SER A 291 -12.40 26.60 4.94
C SER A 291 -11.73 25.32 5.39
N GLU A 292 -12.31 24.76 6.43
CA GLU A 292 -12.49 23.33 6.59
C GLU A 292 -12.10 22.66 5.27
N ILE A 293 -10.83 22.24 5.19
CA ILE A 293 -10.58 20.95 4.61
C ILE A 293 -11.50 20.12 5.50
N LEU A 294 -12.67 19.75 4.97
CA LEU A 294 -13.25 18.48 5.32
C LEU A 294 -12.13 17.50 4.98
N GLU A 295 -11.16 17.37 5.90
CA GLU A 295 -10.49 16.11 6.12
C GLU A 295 -11.71 15.22 6.22
N ILE A 296 -11.92 14.40 5.20
CA ILE A 296 -12.74 13.23 5.37
C ILE A 296 -11.90 12.44 6.38
N VAL A 297 -12.08 12.78 7.66
CA VAL A 297 -11.46 12.15 8.82
C VAL A 297 -12.12 10.78 8.85
N ARG A 298 -11.62 9.90 8.00
CA ARG A 298 -12.05 8.51 7.95
C ARG A 298 -11.35 7.84 9.11
N TRP A 299 -12.16 7.52 10.11
CA TRP A 299 -11.79 6.56 11.13
C TRP A 299 -11.46 5.22 10.45
N ASN A 300 -10.21 4.80 10.59
CA ASN A 300 -9.75 3.49 10.17
C ASN A 300 -10.07 2.47 11.25
N THR A 301 -10.59 1.32 10.85
CA THR A 301 -10.91 0.23 11.77
C THR A 301 -9.66 -0.59 12.06
N MET A 302 -9.27 -0.64 13.33
CA MET A 302 -8.20 -1.53 13.80
C MET A 302 -8.74 -2.88 14.29
N LYS A 303 -9.86 -2.85 15.02
CA LYS A 303 -10.59 -4.06 15.45
C LYS A 303 -12.08 -3.76 15.43
N ASN A 304 -12.88 -4.70 14.93
CA ASN A 304 -14.34 -4.63 15.01
C ASN A 304 -14.86 -6.01 15.42
N SER A 305 -15.25 -6.14 16.67
CA SER A 305 -15.78 -7.36 17.30
C SER A 305 -16.95 -7.00 18.20
N GLU A 306 -17.76 -7.98 18.61
CA GLU A 306 -18.94 -7.74 19.45
C GLU A 306 -18.62 -7.00 20.76
N LYS A 307 -17.47 -7.32 21.38
CA LYS A 307 -17.02 -6.69 22.64
C LYS A 307 -16.17 -5.43 22.44
N ILE A 308 -15.41 -5.33 21.36
CA ILE A 308 -14.43 -4.24 21.16
C ILE A 308 -14.49 -3.74 19.73
N LYS A 309 -14.68 -2.43 19.58
CA LYS A 309 -14.54 -1.68 18.34
C LYS A 309 -13.49 -0.59 18.53
N CYS A 310 -12.33 -0.77 17.91
CA CYS A 310 -11.21 0.15 17.99
C CYS A 310 -11.03 0.84 16.64
N LEU A 311 -11.20 2.16 16.64
CA LEU A 311 -10.99 3.02 15.49
C LEU A 311 -9.81 3.95 15.75
N TYR A 312 -9.10 4.35 14.71
CA TYR A 312 -8.07 5.38 14.79
C TYR A 312 -8.14 6.34 13.63
N LYS A 313 -7.64 7.55 13.81
CA LYS A 313 -7.50 8.53 12.73
C LYS A 313 -6.24 9.36 12.94
N TYR A 314 -5.69 9.85 11.84
CA TYR A 314 -4.68 10.90 11.87
C TYR A 314 -5.38 12.21 11.49
N SER A 315 -5.35 13.20 12.37
CA SER A 315 -5.90 14.53 12.10
C SER A 315 -4.97 15.56 12.72
N LYS A 316 -4.65 16.63 11.97
CA LYS A 316 -3.86 17.77 12.46
C LYS A 316 -2.53 17.40 13.12
N GLY A 317 -1.87 16.34 12.62
CA GLY A 317 -0.58 15.88 13.16
C GLY A 317 -0.69 15.20 14.54
N GLN A 318 -1.90 14.74 14.91
CA GLN A 318 -2.18 13.93 16.09
C GLN A 318 -2.78 12.59 15.65
N LEU A 319 -2.44 11.52 16.37
CA LEU A 319 -3.10 10.23 16.25
C LEU A 319 -4.15 10.14 17.36
N GLU A 320 -5.41 10.02 16.94
CA GLU A 320 -6.56 9.85 17.83
C GLU A 320 -7.08 8.41 17.74
N PHE A 321 -7.38 7.82 18.89
CA PHE A 321 -8.08 6.55 19.01
C PHE A 321 -9.48 6.77 19.56
N ASP A 322 -10.45 6.04 19.03
CA ASP A 322 -11.82 5.95 19.54
C ASP A 322 -12.16 4.47 19.71
N ILE A 323 -12.25 4.05 20.96
CA ILE A 323 -12.33 2.67 21.36
C ILE A 323 -13.65 2.48 22.10
N GLU A 324 -14.54 1.69 21.53
CA GLU A 324 -15.81 1.32 22.12
C GLU A 324 -15.71 -0.11 22.65
N ILE A 325 -16.07 -0.31 23.92
CA ILE A 325 -15.96 -1.58 24.63
C ILE A 325 -17.29 -1.88 25.30
N ASN A 326 -17.89 -3.02 24.98
CA ASN A 326 -19.09 -3.54 25.65
C ASN A 326 -18.66 -4.60 26.66
N VAL A 327 -18.90 -4.34 27.94
CA VAL A 327 -18.48 -5.21 29.06
C VAL A 327 -19.58 -5.35 30.09
N LYS A 328 -19.52 -6.40 30.89
CA LYS A 328 -20.35 -6.55 32.09
C LYS A 328 -19.53 -6.13 33.32
N GLY A 329 -19.97 -5.11 34.06
CA GLY A 329 -19.16 -4.52 35.13
C GLY A 329 -19.91 -3.50 35.97
N THR A 330 -19.19 -2.85 36.90
CA THR A 330 -19.71 -1.71 37.68
C THR A 330 -18.92 -0.45 37.33
N LYS A 331 -19.56 0.73 37.41
CA LYS A 331 -18.87 2.02 37.19
C LYS A 331 -17.64 2.17 38.10
N ASP A 332 -17.76 1.78 39.37
CA ASP A 332 -16.66 1.79 40.34
C ASP A 332 -15.46 0.96 39.88
N ARG A 333 -15.70 -0.24 39.36
CA ARG A 333 -14.62 -1.10 38.86
C ARG A 333 -13.93 -0.49 37.65
N VAL A 334 -14.70 0.10 36.74
CA VAL A 334 -14.12 0.81 35.58
C VAL A 334 -13.29 2.01 36.07
N LEU A 335 -13.81 2.81 37.00
CA LEU A 335 -13.10 3.92 37.61
C LEU A 335 -11.77 3.46 38.22
N GLU A 336 -11.80 2.40 39.02
CA GLU A 336 -10.62 1.81 39.66
C GLU A 336 -9.59 1.36 38.61
N VAL A 337 -10.01 0.63 37.58
CA VAL A 337 -9.11 0.09 36.53
C VAL A 337 -8.44 1.20 35.70
N PHE A 338 -9.09 2.35 35.54
CA PHE A 338 -8.53 3.48 34.80
C PHE A 338 -7.71 4.45 35.67
N THR A 339 -8.03 4.59 36.96
CA THR A 339 -7.44 5.61 37.86
C THR A 339 -6.48 5.06 38.90
N SER A 340 -6.52 3.77 39.26
CA SER A 340 -5.52 3.18 40.16
C SER A 340 -4.24 2.89 39.39
N PRO A 341 -3.07 3.43 39.81
CA PRO A 341 -1.79 3.15 39.16
C PRO A 341 -1.48 1.65 39.05
N GLU A 342 -1.82 0.87 40.07
CA GLU A 342 -1.55 -0.56 40.11
C GLU A 342 -2.47 -1.35 39.18
N GLU A 343 -3.75 -0.99 39.09
CA GLU A 343 -4.66 -1.62 38.12
C GLU A 343 -4.33 -1.21 36.69
N ARG A 344 -4.00 0.07 36.47
CA ARG A 344 -3.69 0.61 35.13
C ARG A 344 -2.47 -0.07 34.51
N LYS A 345 -1.42 -0.35 35.29
CA LYS A 345 -0.22 -1.09 34.85
C LYS A 345 -0.51 -2.53 34.39
N LYS A 346 -1.59 -3.16 34.89
CA LYS A 346 -1.90 -4.56 34.56
C LYS A 346 -2.38 -4.71 33.10
N TRP A 347 -3.09 -3.73 32.57
CA TRP A 347 -3.63 -3.80 31.21
C TRP A 347 -2.92 -2.89 30.19
N ASP A 348 -2.47 -1.69 30.57
CA ASP A 348 -1.82 -0.74 29.65
C ASP A 348 -0.34 -1.10 29.46
N CYS A 349 -0.07 -2.03 28.54
CA CYS A 349 1.23 -2.70 28.42
C CYS A 349 2.40 -1.80 27.99
N LYS A 350 2.14 -0.55 27.58
CA LYS A 350 3.17 0.40 27.15
C LYS A 350 3.60 1.34 28.28
N ILE A 351 2.85 1.40 29.39
CA ILE A 351 3.24 2.14 30.59
C ILE A 351 4.42 1.45 31.26
N CYS A 352 5.52 2.17 31.41
CA CYS A 352 6.70 1.73 32.16
C CYS A 352 6.71 2.28 33.59
N LYS A 353 6.13 3.47 33.80
CA LYS A 353 5.98 4.08 35.12
C LYS A 353 4.67 4.83 35.17
N ILE A 354 3.93 4.68 36.26
CA ILE A 354 2.80 5.54 36.59
C ILE A 354 2.87 5.85 38.08
N GLU A 355 2.77 7.14 38.40
CA GLU A 355 2.77 7.67 39.76
C GLU A 355 1.57 8.58 39.92
N ASN A 356 0.90 8.46 41.06
CA ASN A 356 -0.20 9.33 41.44
C ASN A 356 0.27 10.19 42.62
N THR A 357 0.15 11.50 42.48
CA THR A 357 0.25 12.49 43.58
C THR A 357 -1.15 13.08 43.78
N GLU A 358 -1.45 13.69 44.94
CA GLU A 358 -2.82 14.04 45.35
C GLU A 358 -3.73 14.69 44.29
N ASN A 359 -3.20 15.36 43.27
CA ASN A 359 -3.98 15.91 42.14
C ASN A 359 -3.40 15.63 40.74
N GLU A 360 -2.34 14.84 40.60
CA GLU A 360 -1.63 14.68 39.33
C GLU A 360 -1.17 13.25 39.08
N TYR A 361 -1.33 12.82 37.83
CA TYR A 361 -0.85 11.55 37.32
C TYR A 361 0.36 11.78 36.42
N PHE A 362 1.47 11.16 36.79
CA PHE A 362 2.65 11.07 35.93
C PHE A 362 2.62 9.74 35.19
N PHE A 363 2.63 9.78 33.86
CA PHE A 363 2.73 8.61 32.99
C PHE A 363 4.06 8.61 32.27
N GLU A 364 4.82 7.51 32.32
CA GLU A 364 6.01 7.28 31.49
C GLU A 364 5.79 6.09 30.58
N TYR A 365 5.86 6.34 29.26
CA TYR A 365 5.80 5.33 28.21
C TYR A 365 7.19 5.14 27.58
N LYS A 366 7.50 3.91 27.17
CA LYS A 366 8.76 3.59 26.47
C LYS A 366 8.48 3.07 25.08
N ALA A 367 9.15 3.66 24.09
CA ALA A 367 9.19 3.15 22.72
C ALA A 367 10.64 3.00 22.26
N GLY A 368 11.08 1.76 22.07
CA GLY A 368 12.47 1.44 21.75
C GLY A 368 13.45 2.00 22.80
N LYS A 369 14.29 2.96 22.38
CA LYS A 369 15.27 3.65 23.25
C LYS A 369 14.73 4.96 23.84
N SER A 370 13.57 5.43 23.38
CA SER A 370 12.98 6.71 23.78
C SER A 370 12.00 6.53 24.94
N LYS A 371 11.95 7.54 25.82
CA LYS A 371 10.98 7.65 26.91
C LYS A 371 10.13 8.88 26.68
N PHE A 372 8.84 8.77 26.97
CA PHE A 372 7.87 9.84 26.86
C PHE A 372 7.14 9.97 28.18
N SER A 373 7.16 11.18 28.74
CA SER A 373 6.58 11.47 30.05
C SER A 373 5.45 12.46 29.87
N LEU A 374 4.34 12.22 30.55
CA LEU A 374 3.13 13.04 30.49
C LEU A 374 2.66 13.32 31.91
N LEU A 375 2.39 14.58 32.21
CA LEU A 375 1.82 15.01 33.48
C LEU A 375 0.37 15.42 33.26
N SER A 376 -0.56 14.65 33.82
CA SER A 376 -2.00 14.83 33.61
C SER A 376 -2.72 15.18 34.91
N ALA A 377 -3.69 16.09 34.83
CA ALA A 377 -4.67 16.29 35.91
C ALA A 377 -5.86 15.34 35.71
N LEU A 378 -6.35 14.71 36.79
CA LEU A 378 -7.54 13.86 36.76
C LEU A 378 -8.79 14.68 37.06
N LYS A 379 -9.82 14.55 36.23
CA LYS A 379 -11.17 15.06 36.47
C LYS A 379 -12.16 13.93 36.29
N VAL A 380 -12.94 13.63 37.33
CA VAL A 380 -14.03 12.65 37.29
C VAL A 380 -15.34 13.41 37.45
N ASN A 381 -16.23 13.27 36.47
CA ASN A 381 -17.59 13.78 36.55
C ASN A 381 -18.54 12.59 36.48
N GLU A 382 -19.46 12.50 37.42
CA GLU A 382 -20.43 11.42 37.49
C GLU A 382 -21.85 11.98 37.52
N ASP A 383 -22.70 11.39 36.68
CA ASP A 383 -24.14 11.58 36.62
C ASP A 383 -24.81 10.19 36.69
N GLU A 384 -26.12 10.15 36.95
CA GLU A 384 -26.88 8.91 37.19
C GLU A 384 -26.65 7.85 36.11
N ARG A 385 -26.51 8.25 34.84
CA ARG A 385 -26.37 7.34 33.70
C ARG A 385 -25.02 7.38 32.99
N LEU A 386 -24.17 8.36 33.34
CA LEU A 386 -22.92 8.63 32.63
C LEU A 386 -21.81 8.93 33.63
N MET A 387 -20.69 8.23 33.53
CA MET A 387 -19.44 8.61 34.20
C MET A 387 -18.41 9.03 33.16
N ARG A 388 -17.73 10.16 33.38
CA ARG A 388 -16.66 10.69 32.53
C ARG A 388 -15.37 10.82 33.32
N ILE A 389 -14.35 10.08 32.91
CA ILE A 389 -12.99 10.13 33.46
C ILE A 389 -12.11 10.86 32.45
N LEU A 390 -11.49 11.97 32.85
CA LEU A 390 -10.68 12.81 31.99
C LEU A 390 -9.28 12.99 32.58
N PHE A 391 -8.26 12.62 31.81
CA PHE A 391 -6.86 12.96 32.05
C PHE A 391 -6.47 14.12 31.14
N GLU A 392 -6.35 15.32 31.71
CA GLU A 392 -6.02 16.56 31.00
C GLU A 392 -4.52 16.79 31.01
N ASP A 393 -3.93 16.94 29.83
CA ASP A 393 -2.50 17.21 29.68
C ASP A 393 -2.20 18.69 30.00
N LYS A 394 -1.33 18.91 30.97
CA LYS A 394 -0.98 20.26 31.43
C LYS A 394 -0.20 21.07 30.41
N GLU A 395 0.58 20.43 29.54
CA GLU A 395 1.42 21.15 28.58
C GLU A 395 0.61 21.63 27.37
N SER A 396 -0.28 20.79 26.85
CA SER A 396 -1.08 21.12 25.66
C SER A 396 -2.42 21.79 25.94
N ARG A 397 -2.88 21.82 27.21
CA ARG A 397 -4.26 22.21 27.62
C ARG A 397 -5.35 21.40 26.90
N GLY A 398 -5.00 20.24 26.34
CA GLY A 398 -5.90 19.26 25.74
C GLY A 398 -6.11 18.06 26.66
N PHE A 399 -6.82 17.03 26.19
CA PHE A 399 -6.92 15.77 26.93
C PHE A 399 -5.96 14.72 26.38
N PHE A 400 -5.31 13.99 27.28
CA PHE A 400 -4.51 12.82 26.93
C PHE A 400 -5.41 11.59 26.76
N SER A 401 -6.33 11.40 27.71
CA SER A 401 -7.21 10.23 27.77
C SER A 401 -8.58 10.65 28.31
N GLU A 402 -9.65 10.24 27.63
CA GLU A 402 -11.03 10.49 28.01
C GLU A 402 -11.84 9.19 27.96
N VAL A 403 -12.53 8.86 29.03
CA VAL A 403 -13.37 7.65 29.14
C VAL A 403 -14.79 8.08 29.44
N PHE A 404 -15.74 7.66 28.61
CA PHE A 404 -17.18 7.73 28.89
C PHE A 404 -17.69 6.33 29.23
N ILE A 405 -18.51 6.24 30.26
CA ILE A 405 -19.12 5.00 30.71
C ILE A 405 -20.63 5.22 30.71
N GLU A 406 -21.32 4.57 29.79
CA GLU A 406 -22.78 4.58 29.66
C GLU A 406 -23.33 3.26 30.20
N GLN A 407 -24.30 3.33 31.11
CA GLN A 407 -25.08 2.15 31.51
C GLN A 407 -26.08 1.81 30.39
N GLY A 408 -25.98 0.59 29.85
CA GLY A 408 -26.89 0.09 28.83
C GLY A 408 -28.24 -0.29 29.42
N VAL A 409 -29.30 0.36 28.96
CA VAL A 409 -30.64 -0.24 28.84
C VAL A 409 -30.56 -1.17 27.62
N GLU A 410 -31.00 -2.43 27.74
CA GLU A 410 -30.91 -3.45 26.69
C GLU A 410 -31.31 -2.92 25.29
N ASP A 411 -30.43 -3.12 24.29
CA ASP A 411 -30.69 -2.75 22.90
C ASP A 411 -31.67 -3.75 22.25
N ASP A 412 -32.94 -3.37 22.15
CA ASP A 412 -33.93 -3.98 21.26
C ASP A 412 -33.49 -3.82 19.79
N LYS A 413 -33.03 -4.90 19.16
CA LYS A 413 -32.81 -4.96 17.71
C LYS A 413 -34.10 -5.38 16.99
N TYR A 414 -34.59 -4.47 16.13
CA TYR A 414 -35.63 -4.63 15.10
C TYR A 414 -37.11 -4.72 15.56
N SER A 415 -37.85 -3.61 15.43
CA SER A 415 -38.99 -3.59 14.50
C SER A 415 -39.43 -2.17 14.10
N GLN A 416 -39.47 -1.93 12.79
CA GLN A 416 -40.58 -1.17 12.23
C GLN A 416 -41.88 -1.84 12.69
N LYS A 417 -42.71 -1.15 13.48
CA LYS A 417 -44.17 -1.30 13.48
C LYS A 417 -44.82 -0.17 14.28
N SER A 418 -45.43 0.74 13.52
CA SER A 418 -46.77 1.30 13.73
C SER A 418 -47.29 1.42 15.18
N TYR A 419 -47.59 2.67 15.55
CA TYR A 419 -48.66 3.04 16.49
C TYR A 419 -49.82 2.05 16.49
N VAL A 420 -50.09 1.40 17.62
CA VAL A 420 -51.44 1.08 18.12
C VAL A 420 -51.38 1.04 19.64
N SER A 421 -52.31 1.77 20.27
CA SER A 421 -52.57 1.78 21.70
C SER A 421 -53.17 0.45 22.18
N ASN A 422 -52.86 0.04 23.41
CA ASN A 422 -53.84 -0.15 24.48
C ASN A 422 -53.17 -0.79 25.70
N GLY A 423 -53.68 -0.41 26.87
CA GLY A 423 -53.05 -0.60 28.17
C GLY A 423 -53.03 -2.04 28.68
N ASN A 424 -52.22 -2.27 29.70
CA ASN A 424 -52.73 -2.33 31.07
C ASN A 424 -51.57 -2.47 32.06
N ILE A 425 -51.70 -1.72 33.15
CA ILE A 425 -50.87 -1.79 34.34
C ILE A 425 -51.18 -3.10 35.06
N ARG A 426 -50.15 -3.87 35.43
CA ARG A 426 -50.18 -4.76 36.59
C ARG A 426 -48.83 -4.78 37.31
N THR A 427 -48.82 -4.12 38.46
CA THR A 427 -47.89 -4.31 39.58
C THR A 427 -48.22 -5.58 40.35
N ALA A 428 -47.20 -6.41 40.56
CA ALA A 428 -47.02 -7.41 41.63
C ALA A 428 -45.60 -7.98 41.41
N ALA A 429 -44.77 -8.33 42.37
CA ALA A 429 -44.71 -8.16 43.81
C ALA A 429 -43.24 -8.48 44.15
N SER A 430 -42.71 -7.76 45.13
CA SER A 430 -41.38 -7.95 45.72
C SER A 430 -41.15 -9.37 46.24
N GLU A 431 -40.08 -10.02 45.78
CA GLU A 431 -39.31 -10.96 46.59
C GLU A 431 -37.90 -10.40 46.77
N GLU A 432 -37.60 -10.10 48.03
CA GLU A 432 -36.29 -9.71 48.54
C GLU A 432 -35.28 -10.83 48.29
N ILE A 433 -34.28 -10.54 47.46
CA ILE A 433 -32.96 -11.16 47.57
C ILE A 433 -32.01 -10.00 47.84
N GLU A 434 -31.82 -9.69 49.12
CA GLU A 434 -30.80 -8.76 49.55
C GLU A 434 -29.48 -9.53 49.74
N ILE A 435 -28.46 -8.99 49.06
CA ILE A 435 -27.03 -8.97 49.38
C ILE A 435 -26.12 -9.93 48.58
N ASN A 436 -25.24 -9.25 47.82
CA ASN A 436 -23.98 -9.67 47.20
C ASN A 436 -23.99 -10.21 45.77
N SER A 437 -24.53 -9.41 44.86
CA SER A 437 -23.74 -9.01 43.69
C SER A 437 -24.15 -7.60 43.32
N LYS A 438 -23.23 -6.62 43.31
CA LYS A 438 -23.47 -5.41 42.52
C LYS A 438 -23.74 -5.93 41.11
N LEU A 439 -24.99 -5.86 40.65
CA LEU A 439 -25.40 -6.39 39.36
C LEU A 439 -24.36 -5.99 38.31
N LEU A 440 -23.74 -6.97 37.67
CA LEU A 440 -22.84 -6.71 36.55
C LEU A 440 -23.70 -6.14 35.44
N GLU A 441 -23.71 -4.82 35.34
CA GLU A 441 -24.48 -4.09 34.34
C GLU A 441 -23.77 -4.18 32.99
N SER A 442 -24.55 -4.19 31.91
CA SER A 442 -23.99 -4.01 30.58
C SER A 442 -23.53 -2.56 30.46
N LEU A 443 -22.22 -2.34 30.41
CA LEU A 443 -21.61 -1.03 30.27
C LEU A 443 -21.06 -0.87 28.86
N ARG A 444 -21.35 0.29 28.27
CA ARG A 444 -20.68 0.76 27.05
C ARG A 444 -19.63 1.78 27.43
N ILE A 445 -18.38 1.41 27.24
CA ILE A 445 -17.21 2.25 27.54
C ILE A 445 -16.71 2.83 26.24
N ARG A 446 -16.65 4.15 26.12
CA ARG A 446 -15.99 4.85 25.01
C ARG A 446 -14.71 5.50 25.52
N TYR A 447 -13.58 4.91 25.14
CA TYR A 447 -12.24 5.35 25.50
C TYR A 447 -11.58 6.07 24.31
N LYS A 448 -11.29 7.35 24.50
CA LYS A 448 -10.58 8.20 23.54
C LYS A 448 -9.19 8.52 24.04
N VAL A 449 -8.20 8.39 23.15
CA VAL A 449 -6.82 8.75 23.44
C VAL A 449 -6.34 9.70 22.36
N MET A 450 -5.74 10.81 22.78
CA MET A 450 -5.03 11.70 21.87
C MET A 450 -3.55 11.64 22.20
N THR A 451 -2.77 11.26 21.20
CA THR A 451 -1.31 11.26 21.32
C THR A 451 -0.78 12.63 20.93
N ALA A 452 -0.07 13.29 21.85
CA ALA A 452 0.55 14.59 21.59
C ALA A 452 1.87 14.41 20.82
N GLY A 453 2.04 15.15 19.72
CA GLY A 453 3.32 15.38 19.01
C GLY A 453 4.29 14.19 18.97
N ASP A 454 5.35 14.25 19.79
CA ASP A 454 6.44 13.27 19.86
C ASP A 454 5.99 11.83 20.20
N PHE A 455 4.80 11.66 20.78
CA PHE A 455 4.20 10.36 21.09
C PHE A 455 3.79 9.59 19.83
N ILE A 456 3.66 10.25 18.68
CA ILE A 456 3.54 9.56 17.37
C ILE A 456 4.77 8.69 17.09
N LYS A 457 5.95 9.05 17.62
CA LYS A 457 7.17 8.22 17.48
C LYS A 457 7.07 6.91 18.26
N VAL A 458 6.17 6.81 19.25
CA VAL A 458 5.83 5.55 19.94
C VAL A 458 5.10 4.59 19.00
N PHE A 459 4.41 5.15 18.01
CA PHE A 459 3.54 4.43 17.07
C PHE A 459 4.08 4.36 15.62
N LYS A 460 5.36 4.70 15.41
CA LYS A 460 5.93 4.91 14.07
C LYS A 460 6.58 3.68 13.47
N ASP A 461 6.93 2.68 14.28
CA ASP A 461 7.86 1.64 13.84
C ASP A 461 7.15 0.39 13.32
N ASP A 462 5.90 0.10 13.73
CA ASP A 462 5.05 -0.93 13.09
C ASP A 462 3.59 -0.84 13.60
N ILE A 463 2.72 -0.09 12.92
CA ILE A 463 1.28 0.05 13.28
C ILE A 463 0.59 -1.31 13.44
N ILE A 464 1.06 -2.36 12.73
CA ILE A 464 0.50 -3.71 12.85
C ILE A 464 0.94 -4.36 14.16
N GLN A 465 2.24 -4.33 14.48
CA GLN A 465 2.73 -4.87 15.75
C GLN A 465 2.16 -4.11 16.96
N GLU A 466 2.00 -2.79 16.84
CA GLU A 466 1.39 -1.95 17.87
C GLU A 466 -0.12 -2.15 17.97
N SER A 467 -0.79 -2.52 16.86
CA SER A 467 -2.19 -2.92 16.88
C SER A 467 -2.40 -4.21 17.68
N ASP A 468 -1.51 -5.20 17.57
CA ASP A 468 -1.59 -6.44 18.33
C ASP A 468 -1.39 -6.20 19.84
N ASP A 469 -0.40 -5.37 20.20
CA ASP A 469 -0.14 -4.97 21.60
C ASP A 469 -1.33 -4.19 22.19
N MET A 470 -1.92 -3.27 21.41
CA MET A 470 -3.08 -2.49 21.85
C MET A 470 -4.32 -3.39 21.96
N ILE A 471 -4.57 -4.28 21.00
CA ILE A 471 -5.66 -5.25 21.07
C ILE A 471 -5.50 -6.17 22.28
N SER A 472 -4.27 -6.63 22.59
CA SER A 472 -3.99 -7.41 23.79
C SER A 472 -4.29 -6.63 25.06
N SER A 473 -3.91 -5.35 25.11
CA SER A 473 -4.18 -4.46 26.25
C SER A 473 -5.68 -4.25 26.46
N LEU A 474 -6.45 -4.06 25.38
CA LEU A 474 -7.90 -3.90 25.43
C LEU A 474 -8.62 -5.17 25.84
N ASN A 475 -8.16 -6.35 25.40
CA ASN A 475 -8.72 -7.61 25.87
C ASN A 475 -8.47 -7.80 27.39
N ARG A 476 -7.28 -7.44 27.90
CA ARG A 476 -6.98 -7.48 29.34
C ARG A 476 -7.88 -6.52 30.13
N LEU A 477 -8.10 -5.32 29.59
CA LEU A 477 -9.01 -4.35 30.17
C LEU A 477 -10.43 -4.92 30.32
N VAL A 478 -10.96 -5.56 29.26
CA VAL A 478 -12.27 -6.25 29.31
C VAL A 478 -12.29 -7.30 30.41
N GLU A 479 -11.30 -8.19 30.45
CA GLU A 479 -11.21 -9.26 31.45
C GLU A 479 -11.11 -8.71 32.88
N MET A 480 -10.36 -7.63 33.09
CA MET A 480 -10.20 -7.00 34.41
C MET A 480 -11.48 -6.33 34.92
N ILE A 481 -12.32 -5.84 34.01
CA ILE A 481 -13.62 -5.24 34.34
C ILE A 481 -14.65 -6.34 34.61
N GLU A 482 -14.65 -7.41 33.81
CA GLU A 482 -15.65 -8.49 33.90
C GLU A 482 -15.40 -9.49 35.06
N ASN A 483 -14.14 -9.73 35.46
CA ASN A 483 -13.79 -10.86 36.35
C ASN A 483 -13.34 -10.50 37.78
N ASN A 484 -13.55 -9.27 38.26
CA ASN A 484 -13.22 -8.84 39.64
C ASN A 484 -11.89 -9.39 40.20
N GLY A 485 -10.78 -9.12 39.52
CA GLY A 485 -9.44 -9.01 40.15
C GLY A 485 -8.60 -10.28 40.38
N ASP A 486 -9.17 -11.44 40.70
CA ASP A 486 -8.34 -12.47 41.39
C ASP A 486 -7.74 -13.59 40.52
N SER A 487 -8.26 -13.89 39.32
CA SER A 487 -7.79 -15.05 38.55
C SER A 487 -6.63 -14.79 37.56
N CYS A 488 -6.28 -13.52 37.31
CA CYS A 488 -5.42 -13.15 36.17
C CYS A 488 -3.93 -13.00 36.48
N CYS A 489 -3.51 -12.91 37.75
CA CYS A 489 -2.10 -12.64 38.06
C CYS A 489 -1.18 -13.85 37.81
N GLU A 490 -1.61 -15.07 38.15
CA GLU A 490 -0.75 -16.27 38.05
C GLU A 490 -0.50 -16.74 36.61
N TYR A 491 -1.49 -16.60 35.71
CA TYR A 491 -1.35 -17.08 34.33
C TYR A 491 -0.35 -16.24 33.51
N PHE A 492 -0.17 -14.97 33.88
CA PHE A 492 0.59 -14.01 33.08
C PHE A 492 1.93 -13.56 33.66
N GLU A 493 2.19 -13.74 34.97
CA GLU A 493 3.56 -13.67 35.49
C GLU A 493 4.48 -14.70 34.80
N LYS A 494 3.94 -15.88 34.47
CA LYS A 494 4.63 -16.89 33.63
C LYS A 494 4.93 -16.42 32.20
N LYS A 495 4.16 -15.48 31.63
CA LYS A 495 4.37 -14.95 30.27
C LYS A 495 5.22 -13.67 30.19
N LYS A 496 5.42 -12.95 31.31
CA LYS A 496 6.40 -11.85 31.41
C LYS A 496 7.82 -12.33 31.04
N GLY A 497 8.17 -13.58 31.44
CA GLY A 497 9.42 -14.24 31.04
C GLY A 497 9.52 -14.50 29.52
N TYR A 498 8.43 -14.90 28.87
CA TYR A 498 8.43 -15.16 27.41
C TYR A 498 8.65 -13.90 26.57
N PHE A 499 8.11 -12.76 26.99
CA PHE A 499 8.34 -11.48 26.31
C PHE A 499 9.74 -10.93 26.57
N ALA A 500 10.26 -11.05 27.79
CA ALA A 500 11.65 -10.71 28.11
C ALA A 500 12.64 -11.57 27.31
N ASP A 501 12.35 -12.87 27.15
CA ASP A 501 13.16 -13.81 26.37
C ASP A 501 13.04 -13.61 24.85
N ALA A 502 11.89 -13.18 24.34
CA ALA A 502 11.72 -12.80 22.94
C ALA A 502 12.51 -11.51 22.62
N CYS A 503 12.48 -10.54 23.53
CA CYS A 503 13.28 -9.32 23.45
C CYS A 503 14.80 -9.61 23.58
N LYS A 504 15.20 -10.50 24.49
CA LYS A 504 16.60 -10.99 24.61
C LYS A 504 17.05 -11.73 23.35
N ARG A 505 16.21 -12.56 22.74
CA ARG A 505 16.53 -13.26 21.48
C ARG A 505 16.68 -12.31 20.29
N LYS A 506 15.88 -11.23 20.24
CA LYS A 506 15.98 -10.18 19.22
C LYS A 506 17.25 -9.33 19.43
N PHE A 507 17.61 -9.05 20.68
CA PHE A 507 18.85 -8.34 21.05
C PHE A 507 20.11 -9.18 20.81
N LEU A 508 20.10 -10.48 21.11
CA LEU A 508 21.23 -11.39 20.86
C LEU A 508 21.46 -11.61 19.37
N ARG A 509 20.40 -11.67 18.54
CA ARG A 509 20.54 -11.71 17.07
C ARG A 509 21.19 -10.44 16.51
N SER A 510 20.86 -9.26 17.03
CA SER A 510 21.48 -8.01 16.58
C SER A 510 22.93 -7.82 17.08
N THR A 511 23.39 -8.63 18.03
CA THR A 511 24.74 -8.51 18.61
C THR A 511 25.69 -9.60 18.10
N LEU A 512 25.18 -10.66 17.48
CA LEU A 512 25.95 -11.76 16.90
C LEU A 512 26.16 -11.65 15.37
N GLU A 513 25.69 -10.56 14.75
CA GLU A 513 25.95 -10.22 13.34
C GLU A 513 27.09 -9.17 13.20
N PHE A 514 28.21 -9.42 13.89
CA PHE A 514 29.50 -8.76 13.63
C PHE A 514 30.59 -9.80 13.44
#